data_AF-A0A0G3GFW3-F1
#
_entry.id   AF-A0A0G3GFW3-F1
#
_cell.length_a   1.000
_cell.length_b   1.000
_cell.length_c   1.000
_cell.angle_alpha   90.00
_cell.angle_beta   90.00
_cell.angle_gamma   90.00
#
_symmetry.space_group_name_H-M   'P 1'
#
loop_
_entity.id
_entity.type
_entity.pdbx_description
1 polymer ?
#
loop_
_entity_poly.entity_id
_entity_poly.type
_entity_poly.pdbx_seq_one_letter_code
_entity_poly.pdbx_strand_id
1 'polypeptide(L)'
;MPNDRRNWNERLPELLVEAETLLAKSEECLSHLQLISNDRDAIDCMLSTLLKLAGKANALALEALSEFSLHIHGLLSHAQNHMELHDQALCALKDCFTLMAWQLELVDHTTGTLGLDRSEQTSLIEAFAFQVGQSPCEALAASRPLALVHYAQKQA
;
A
#
# COMPACT_ATOMS: atom_id res chain seq x y z
N MET A 1 20.18 9.65 3.20
CA MET A 1 21.57 9.75 2.71
C MET A 1 21.52 10.07 1.22
N PRO A 2 22.39 10.94 0.68
CA PRO A 2 22.44 11.23 -0.76
C PRO A 2 23.42 10.26 -1.42
N ASN A 3 22.97 9.05 -1.77
CA ASN A 3 23.78 8.13 -2.57
C ASN A 3 22.94 7.57 -3.73
N ASP A 4 23.58 7.47 -4.90
CA ASP A 4 23.23 6.60 -6.02
C ASP A 4 22.10 6.98 -7.00
N ARG A 5 21.92 8.27 -7.34
CA ARG A 5 21.20 8.59 -8.60
C ARG A 5 21.86 7.95 -9.84
N ARG A 6 23.17 7.65 -9.78
CA ARG A 6 23.96 7.12 -10.90
C ARG A 6 23.72 5.62 -11.15
N ASN A 7 23.33 4.85 -10.13
CA ASN A 7 23.01 3.42 -10.24
C ASN A 7 21.50 3.16 -10.16
N TRP A 8 20.69 4.20 -10.00
CA TRP A 8 19.24 4.08 -9.88
C TRP A 8 18.63 3.49 -11.18
N ASN A 9 19.08 3.92 -12.36
CA ASN A 9 18.65 3.33 -13.64
C ASN A 9 19.01 1.84 -13.74
N GLU A 10 20.16 1.42 -13.20
CA GLU A 10 20.63 0.03 -13.26
C GLU A 10 19.84 -0.89 -12.31
N ARG A 11 19.38 -0.34 -11.17
CA ARG A 11 18.63 -1.07 -10.14
C ARG A 11 17.12 -1.04 -10.35
N LEU A 12 16.61 -0.09 -11.13
CA LEU A 12 15.18 0.08 -11.40
C LEU A 12 14.51 -1.21 -11.91
N PRO A 13 15.05 -1.96 -12.89
CA PRO A 13 14.42 -3.19 -13.35
C PRO A 13 14.30 -4.25 -12.25
N GLU A 14 15.35 -4.45 -11.45
CA GLU A 14 15.34 -5.40 -10.34
C GLU A 14 14.32 -4.99 -9.26
N LEU A 15 14.30 -3.71 -8.90
CA LEU A 15 13.37 -3.17 -7.91
C LEU A 15 11.91 -3.23 -8.37
N LEU A 16 11.64 -3.08 -9.68
CA LEU A 16 10.29 -3.26 -10.24
C LEU A 16 9.85 -4.71 -10.19
N VAL A 17 10.71 -5.67 -10.57
CA VAL A 17 10.42 -7.10 -10.47
C VAL A 17 10.14 -7.50 -9.02
N GLU A 18 10.89 -6.96 -8.05
CA GLU A 18 10.61 -7.17 -6.64
C GLU A 18 9.24 -6.60 -6.22
N ALA A 19 8.88 -5.41 -6.70
CA ALA A 19 7.59 -4.79 -6.42
C ALA A 19 6.42 -5.60 -7.01
N GLU A 20 6.55 -6.06 -8.26
CA GLU A 20 5.59 -6.94 -8.93
C GLU A 20 5.43 -8.28 -8.19
N THR A 21 6.54 -8.86 -7.74
CA THR A 21 6.53 -10.11 -6.95
C THR A 21 5.78 -9.92 -5.62
N LEU A 22 5.97 -8.78 -4.95
CA LEU A 22 5.27 -8.45 -3.71
C LEU A 22 3.77 -8.20 -3.94
N LEU A 23 3.41 -7.58 -5.06
CA LEU A 23 2.02 -7.40 -5.45
C LEU A 23 1.35 -8.74 -5.74
N ALA A 24 1.98 -9.60 -6.56
CA ALA A 24 1.48 -10.95 -6.84
C ALA A 24 1.27 -11.76 -5.55
N LYS A 25 2.19 -11.64 -4.58
CA LYS A 25 2.03 -12.27 -3.27
C LYS A 25 0.82 -11.74 -2.49
N SER A 26 0.52 -10.45 -2.62
CA SER A 26 -0.66 -9.83 -1.99
C SER A 26 -1.95 -10.33 -2.65
N GLU A 27 -1.96 -10.51 -3.97
CA GLU A 27 -3.08 -11.09 -4.72
C GLU A 27 -3.31 -12.58 -4.41
N GLU A 28 -2.25 -13.36 -4.18
CA GLU A 28 -2.34 -14.72 -3.67
C GLU A 28 -3.00 -14.76 -2.29
N CYS A 29 -2.54 -13.90 -1.36
CA CYS A 29 -3.10 -13.83 -0.01
C CYS A 29 -4.57 -13.34 -0.03
N LEU A 30 -4.95 -12.47 -0.97
CA LEU A 30 -6.35 -12.12 -1.23
C LEU A 30 -7.17 -13.32 -1.75
N SER A 31 -6.63 -14.08 -2.71
CA SER A 31 -7.30 -15.27 -3.26
C SER A 31 -7.54 -16.32 -2.18
N HIS A 32 -6.61 -16.47 -1.23
CA HIS A 32 -6.81 -17.33 -0.06
C HIS A 32 -7.98 -16.86 0.80
N LEU A 33 -8.10 -15.56 1.07
CA LEU A 33 -9.18 -14.99 1.88
C LEU A 33 -10.56 -15.10 1.24
N GLN A 34 -10.62 -15.13 -0.10
CA GLN A 34 -11.86 -15.39 -0.84
C GLN A 34 -12.35 -16.85 -0.72
N LEU A 35 -11.44 -17.78 -0.39
CA LEU A 35 -11.76 -19.19 -0.19
C LEU A 35 -11.98 -19.53 1.29
N ILE A 36 -11.18 -18.92 2.16
CA ILE A 36 -11.16 -19.16 3.60
C ILE A 36 -11.31 -17.81 4.30
N SER A 37 -12.55 -17.51 4.71
CA SER A 37 -12.83 -16.27 5.45
C SER A 37 -12.00 -16.20 6.72
N ASN A 38 -11.44 -15.01 6.98
CA ASN A 38 -10.69 -14.71 8.20
C ASN A 38 -9.43 -15.58 8.43
N ASP A 39 -8.79 -16.07 7.36
CA ASP A 39 -7.47 -16.71 7.43
C ASP A 39 -6.43 -15.70 7.93
N ARG A 40 -6.06 -15.82 9.20
CA ARG A 40 -5.12 -14.92 9.87
C ARG A 40 -3.74 -14.94 9.23
N ASP A 41 -3.28 -16.10 8.76
CA ASP A 41 -1.96 -16.22 8.13
C ASP A 41 -1.95 -15.48 6.79
N ALA A 42 -3.05 -15.53 6.03
CA ALA A 42 -3.21 -14.77 4.80
C ALA A 42 -3.29 -13.25 5.06
N ILE A 43 -3.97 -12.81 6.13
CA ILE A 43 -4.01 -11.38 6.50
C ILE A 43 -2.63 -10.89 6.93
N ASP A 44 -1.93 -11.62 7.80
CA ASP A 44 -0.59 -11.25 8.29
C ASP A 44 0.44 -11.27 7.16
N CYS A 45 0.34 -12.24 6.24
CA CYS A 45 1.07 -12.25 4.96
C CYS A 45 0.88 -10.94 4.22
N MET A 46 -0.38 -10.56 3.98
CA MET A 46 -0.74 -9.42 3.14
C MET A 46 -0.31 -8.08 3.76
N LEU A 47 -0.44 -7.93 5.07
CA LEU A 47 0.08 -6.76 5.78
C LEU A 47 1.60 -6.65 5.61
N SER A 48 2.33 -7.77 5.77
CA SER A 48 3.78 -7.78 5.58
C SER A 48 4.19 -7.44 4.14
N THR A 49 3.49 -7.97 3.13
CA THR A 49 3.80 -7.71 1.72
C THR A 49 3.51 -6.27 1.33
N LEU A 50 2.39 -5.69 1.80
CA LEU A 50 2.05 -4.28 1.57
C LEU A 50 3.10 -3.33 2.15
N LEU A 51 3.60 -3.57 3.36
CA LEU A 51 4.68 -2.76 3.94
C LEU A 51 5.97 -2.86 3.13
N LYS A 52 6.34 -4.05 2.68
CA LYS A 52 7.52 -4.26 1.83
C LYS A 52 7.35 -3.54 0.49
N LEU A 53 6.17 -3.64 -0.12
CA LEU A 53 5.84 -2.98 -1.38
C LEU A 53 5.91 -1.47 -1.24
N ALA A 54 5.35 -0.90 -0.17
CA ALA A 54 5.47 0.52 0.14
C ALA A 54 6.94 0.96 0.23
N GLY A 55 7.78 0.17 0.90
CA GLY A 55 9.21 0.42 1.01
C GLY A 55 9.95 0.38 -0.33
N LYS A 56 9.64 -0.60 -1.19
CA LYS A 56 10.22 -0.72 -2.54
C LYS A 56 9.77 0.43 -3.44
N ALA A 57 8.49 0.76 -3.45
CA ALA A 57 7.94 1.90 -4.17
C ALA A 57 8.60 3.22 -3.74
N ASN A 58 8.81 3.43 -2.44
CA ASN A 58 9.53 4.59 -1.93
C ASN A 58 11.00 4.63 -2.38
N ALA A 59 11.69 3.47 -2.40
CA ALA A 59 13.06 3.37 -2.91
C ALA A 59 13.17 3.67 -4.41
N LEU A 60 12.08 3.45 -5.15
CA LEU A 60 11.92 3.79 -6.57
C LEU A 60 11.49 5.24 -6.83
N ALA A 61 11.25 6.04 -5.78
CA ALA A 61 10.62 7.36 -5.86
C ALA A 61 9.19 7.35 -6.46
N LEU A 62 8.50 6.20 -6.36
CA LEU A 62 7.09 6.04 -6.69
C LEU A 62 6.22 6.38 -5.47
N GLU A 63 6.27 7.64 -5.04
CA GLU A 63 5.62 8.11 -3.80
C GLU A 63 4.12 7.77 -3.76
N ALA A 64 3.41 7.99 -4.87
CA ALA A 64 1.98 7.69 -4.96
C ALA A 64 1.65 6.21 -4.71
N LEU A 65 2.46 5.29 -5.23
CA LEU A 65 2.26 3.86 -5.01
C LEU A 65 2.64 3.45 -3.57
N SER A 66 3.68 4.08 -3.02
CA SER A 66 4.09 3.87 -1.64
C SER A 66 2.99 4.30 -0.66
N GLU A 67 2.46 5.50 -0.82
CA GLU A 67 1.37 6.03 -0.01
C GLU A 67 0.10 5.19 -0.16
N PHE A 68 -0.25 4.78 -1.38
CA PHE A 68 -1.43 3.94 -1.62
C PHE A 68 -1.32 2.59 -0.91
N SER A 69 -0.15 1.94 -0.98
CA SER A 69 0.15 0.69 -0.26
C SER A 69 -0.02 0.86 1.27
N LEU A 70 0.44 1.98 1.82
CA LEU A 70 0.33 2.27 3.26
C LEU A 70 -1.10 2.55 3.70
N HIS A 71 -1.91 3.25 2.88
CA HIS A 71 -3.33 3.45 3.16
C HIS A 71 -4.07 2.11 3.22
N ILE A 72 -3.85 1.23 2.24
CA ILE A 72 -4.46 -0.11 2.20
C ILE A 72 -4.03 -0.91 3.44
N HIS A 73 -2.75 -0.89 3.78
CA HIS A 73 -2.24 -1.54 5.00
C HIS A 73 -2.92 -1.02 6.27
N GLY A 74 -3.07 0.30 6.41
CA GLY A 74 -3.72 0.92 7.57
C GLY A 74 -5.19 0.49 7.71
N LEU A 75 -5.93 0.51 6.60
CA LEU A 75 -7.32 0.06 6.54
C LEU A 75 -7.45 -1.43 6.92
N LEU A 76 -6.61 -2.28 6.32
CA LEU A 76 -6.62 -3.71 6.56
C LEU A 76 -6.24 -4.06 8.01
N SER A 77 -5.23 -3.38 8.57
CA SER A 77 -4.80 -3.58 9.96
C SER A 77 -5.90 -3.21 10.96
N HIS A 78 -6.69 -2.17 10.66
CA HIS A 78 -7.85 -1.85 11.48
C HIS A 78 -8.97 -2.88 11.34
N ALA A 79 -9.27 -3.29 10.10
CA ALA A 79 -10.30 -4.28 9.81
C ALA A 79 -10.06 -5.59 10.58
N GLN A 80 -8.82 -6.11 10.57
CA GLN A 80 -8.42 -7.34 11.28
C GLN A 80 -8.77 -7.32 12.77
N ASN A 81 -8.74 -6.15 13.41
CA ASN A 81 -8.98 -6.02 14.85
C ASN A 81 -10.47 -5.93 15.21
N HIS A 82 -11.33 -5.61 14.24
CA HIS A 82 -12.70 -5.16 14.53
C HIS A 82 -13.79 -5.80 13.68
N MET A 83 -13.48 -6.47 12.56
CA MET A 83 -14.49 -7.02 11.66
C MET A 83 -13.98 -8.18 10.79
N GLU A 84 -14.87 -9.09 10.41
CA GLU A 84 -14.58 -10.09 9.36
C GLU A 84 -14.54 -9.41 7.98
N LEU A 85 -13.48 -9.66 7.22
CA LEU A 85 -13.37 -9.21 5.83
C LEU A 85 -14.37 -9.98 4.97
N HIS A 86 -15.52 -9.36 4.72
CA HIS A 86 -16.58 -9.91 3.88
C HIS A 86 -16.30 -9.68 2.38
N ASP A 87 -17.06 -10.35 1.52
CA ASP A 87 -16.84 -10.39 0.06
C ASP A 87 -16.69 -9.01 -0.59
N GLN A 88 -17.50 -8.02 -0.18
CA GLN A 88 -17.40 -6.66 -0.75
C GLN A 88 -16.10 -5.95 -0.34
N ALA A 89 -15.58 -6.19 0.87
CA ALA A 89 -14.28 -5.66 1.28
C ALA A 89 -13.15 -6.31 0.48
N LEU A 90 -13.23 -7.63 0.25
CA LEU A 90 -12.27 -8.36 -0.58
C LEU A 90 -12.32 -7.92 -2.05
N CYS A 91 -13.51 -7.62 -2.59
CA CYS A 91 -13.66 -7.05 -3.93
C CYS A 91 -13.04 -5.64 -4.04
N ALA A 92 -13.32 -4.75 -3.08
CA ALA A 92 -12.71 -3.42 -3.08
C ALA A 92 -11.18 -3.47 -2.96
N LEU A 93 -10.66 -4.43 -2.18
CA LEU A 93 -9.22 -4.66 -2.07
C LEU A 93 -8.62 -5.20 -3.38
N LYS A 94 -9.35 -6.06 -4.10
CA LYS A 94 -8.96 -6.53 -5.44
C LYS A 94 -8.84 -5.37 -6.43
N ASP A 95 -9.78 -4.43 -6.41
CA ASP A 95 -9.76 -3.27 -7.30
C ASP A 95 -8.54 -2.39 -7.00
N CYS A 96 -8.17 -2.25 -5.72
CA CYS A 96 -6.92 -1.58 -5.32
C CYS A 96 -5.69 -2.27 -5.92
N PHE A 97 -5.57 -3.60 -5.80
CA PHE A 97 -4.43 -4.34 -6.36
C PHE A 97 -4.38 -4.31 -7.88
N THR A 98 -5.54 -4.33 -8.53
CA THR A 98 -5.64 -4.17 -9.99
C THR A 98 -5.06 -2.83 -10.44
N LEU A 99 -5.41 -1.74 -9.74
CA LEU A 99 -4.81 -0.44 -10.01
C LEU A 99 -3.29 -0.45 -9.76
N MET A 100 -2.82 -1.05 -8.67
CA MET A 100 -1.38 -1.15 -8.39
C MET A 100 -0.62 -1.91 -9.48
N ALA A 101 -1.21 -2.96 -10.04
CA ALA A 101 -0.62 -3.73 -11.13
C ALA A 101 -0.44 -2.85 -12.38
N TRP A 102 -1.49 -2.12 -12.77
CA TRP A 102 -1.40 -1.16 -13.87
C TRP A 102 -0.39 -0.05 -13.60
N GLN A 103 -0.32 0.44 -12.36
CA GLN A 103 0.65 1.47 -11.97
C GLN A 103 2.09 1.00 -12.09
N LEU A 104 2.39 -0.26 -11.72
CA LEU A 104 3.72 -0.84 -11.90
C LEU A 104 4.05 -1.08 -13.38
N GLU A 105 3.10 -1.58 -14.16
CA GLU A 105 3.27 -1.82 -15.61
C GLU A 105 3.53 -0.52 -16.40
N LEU A 106 2.95 0.59 -15.97
CA LEU A 106 3.07 1.89 -16.64
C LEU A 106 4.29 2.72 -16.20
N VAL A 107 5.13 2.20 -15.29
CA VAL A 107 6.35 2.91 -14.90
C VAL A 107 7.28 3.01 -16.09
N ASP A 108 7.71 4.23 -16.41
CA ASP A 108 8.74 4.42 -17.43
C ASP A 108 10.06 3.80 -16.96
N HIS A 109 10.52 2.74 -17.65
CA HIS A 109 11.75 2.02 -17.27
C HIS A 109 13.06 2.81 -17.52
N THR A 110 12.98 4.00 -18.13
CA THR A 110 14.14 4.87 -18.37
C THR A 110 14.21 5.99 -17.36
N THR A 111 13.06 6.54 -16.96
CA THR A 111 12.95 7.73 -16.10
C THR A 111 12.39 7.44 -14.72
N GLY A 112 11.70 6.30 -14.55
CA GLY A 112 11.05 5.85 -13.32
C GLY A 112 9.83 6.68 -12.97
N THR A 113 9.40 7.52 -13.90
CA THR A 113 8.24 8.36 -13.68
C THR A 113 6.98 7.58 -13.99
N LEU A 114 5.94 7.87 -13.22
CA LEU A 114 4.60 7.37 -13.44
C LEU A 114 3.66 8.57 -13.43
N GLY A 115 3.05 8.87 -14.58
CA GLY A 115 2.09 9.95 -14.71
C GLY A 115 0.74 9.52 -14.16
N LEU A 116 0.48 9.77 -12.86
CA LEU A 116 -0.77 9.40 -12.21
C LEU A 116 -1.69 10.59 -11.95
N ASP A 117 -2.97 10.35 -12.22
CA ASP A 117 -4.05 11.03 -11.51
C ASP A 117 -4.34 10.26 -10.21
N ARG A 118 -4.36 10.98 -9.09
CA ARG A 118 -4.61 10.40 -7.75
C ARG A 118 -6.09 10.24 -7.44
N SER A 119 -6.99 10.72 -8.32
CA SER A 119 -8.44 10.63 -8.13
C SER A 119 -8.93 9.18 -7.99
N GLU A 120 -8.38 8.27 -8.80
CA GLU A 120 -8.75 6.85 -8.80
C GLU A 120 -8.29 6.15 -7.52
N GLN A 121 -7.03 6.36 -7.10
CA GLN A 121 -6.51 5.85 -5.82
C GLN A 121 -7.39 6.33 -4.65
N THR A 122 -7.74 7.62 -4.63
CA THR A 122 -8.60 8.19 -3.58
C THR A 122 -9.95 7.50 -3.54
N SER A 123 -10.59 7.32 -4.70
CA SER A 123 -11.90 6.68 -4.82
C SER A 123 -11.87 5.23 -4.35
N LEU A 124 -10.80 4.49 -4.67
CA LEU A 124 -10.62 3.10 -4.23
C LEU A 124 -10.36 2.99 -2.72
N ILE A 125 -9.57 3.90 -2.14
CA ILE A 125 -9.38 3.96 -0.68
C ILE A 125 -10.70 4.24 0.02
N GLU A 126 -11.49 5.20 -0.46
CA GLU A 126 -12.79 5.51 0.13
C GLU A 126 -13.77 4.33 0.03
N ALA A 127 -13.79 3.66 -1.12
CA ALA A 127 -14.60 2.46 -1.31
C ALA A 127 -14.19 1.34 -0.35
N PHE A 128 -12.88 1.07 -0.21
CA PHE A 128 -12.40 0.05 0.72
C PHE A 128 -12.65 0.44 2.18
N ALA A 129 -12.37 1.69 2.56
CA ALA A 129 -12.63 2.23 3.90
C ALA A 129 -14.09 2.04 4.31
N PHE A 130 -15.03 2.35 3.40
CA PHE A 130 -16.45 2.16 3.62
C PHE A 130 -16.79 0.68 3.91
N GLN A 131 -16.22 -0.27 3.15
CA GLN A 131 -16.46 -1.69 3.39
C GLN A 131 -15.86 -2.16 4.72
N VAL A 132 -14.73 -1.59 5.16
CA VAL A 132 -14.12 -1.95 6.45
C VAL A 132 -14.67 -1.14 7.63
N GLY A 133 -15.78 -0.42 7.43
CA GLY A 133 -16.47 0.32 8.50
C GLY A 133 -15.71 1.56 8.99
N GLN A 134 -14.74 2.06 8.22
CA GLN A 134 -14.04 3.30 8.53
C GLN A 134 -14.68 4.49 7.84
N SER A 135 -14.70 5.62 8.55
CA SER A 135 -15.13 6.89 7.95
C SER A 135 -14.05 7.43 7.00
N PRO A 136 -14.41 8.05 5.86
CA PRO A 136 -13.44 8.62 4.92
C PRO A 136 -12.46 9.63 5.56
N CYS A 137 -12.91 10.32 6.61
CA CYS A 137 -12.11 11.31 7.34
C CYS A 137 -10.99 10.66 8.18
N GLU A 138 -11.17 9.42 8.63
CA GLU A 138 -10.17 8.68 9.41
C GLU A 138 -9.17 7.94 8.50
N ALA A 139 -9.65 7.42 7.36
CA ALA A 139 -8.86 6.68 6.38
C ALA A 139 -7.69 7.51 5.81
N LEU A 140 -7.93 8.79 5.49
CA LEU A 140 -6.90 9.71 4.97
C LEU A 140 -5.93 10.22 6.06
N ALA A 141 -6.33 10.18 7.33
CA ALA A 141 -5.52 10.66 8.45
C ALA A 141 -4.50 9.62 8.94
N ALA A 142 -4.79 8.32 8.76
CA ALA A 142 -3.94 7.22 9.21
C ALA A 142 -2.57 7.13 8.49
N SER A 143 -2.40 7.87 7.38
CA SER A 143 -1.19 7.86 6.56
C SER A 143 -0.20 8.98 6.89
N ARG A 144 -0.49 9.83 7.88
CA ARG A 144 0.50 10.81 8.33
C ARG A 144 1.66 10.10 9.03
N PRO A 145 2.92 10.37 8.64
CA PRO A 145 4.06 9.99 9.46
C PRO A 145 3.84 10.59 10.85
N LEU A 146 3.96 9.76 11.89
CA LEU A 146 3.88 10.20 13.28
C LEU A 146 4.77 11.44 13.45
N ALA A 147 4.14 12.60 13.61
CA ALA A 147 4.85 13.84 13.79
C ALA A 147 5.71 13.72 15.04
N LEU A 148 7.01 13.98 14.87
CA LEU A 148 8.03 14.03 15.90
C LEU A 148 7.50 14.77 17.14
N VAL A 149 7.28 14.04 18.23
CA VAL A 149 6.88 14.63 19.50
C VAL A 149 8.06 15.46 20.02
N HIS A 150 8.00 16.78 19.84
CA HIS A 150 8.99 17.69 20.38
C HIS A 150 8.78 17.80 21.90
N TYR A 151 9.60 17.08 22.67
CA TYR A 151 9.54 17.11 24.13
C TYR A 151 10.04 18.48 24.62
N ALA A 152 9.12 19.34 25.06
CA ALA A 152 9.45 20.59 25.72
C ALA A 152 9.96 20.31 27.14
N GLN A 153 11.28 20.30 27.30
CA GLN A 153 11.92 20.15 28.61
C GLN A 153 11.73 21.44 29.41
N LYS A 154 10.86 21.39 30.43
CA LYS A 154 10.67 22.47 31.40
C LYS A 154 11.98 22.69 32.17
N GLN A 155 12.48 23.91 32.14
CA GLN A 155 13.52 24.39 33.05
C GLN A 155 12.93 24.52 34.46
N ALA A 156 13.65 24.01 35.45
CA ALA A 156 13.51 24.31 36.87
C ALA A 156 14.80 24.98 37.33
#